data_AF-A0A954XGX6-F1
#
_entry.id   AF-A0A954XGX6-F1
#
_cell.length_a   1.000
_cell.length_b   1.000
_cell.length_c   1.000
_cell.angle_alpha   90.00
_cell.angle_beta   90.00
_cell.angle_gamma   90.00
#
_symmetry.space_group_name_H-M   'P 1'
#
loop_
_entity.id
_entity.type
_entity.pdbx_description
1 polymer ?
#
loop_
_entity_poly.entity_id
_entity_poly.type
_entity_poly.pdbx_seq_one_letter_code
_entity_poly.pdbx_strand_id
1 'polypeptide(L)'
;LHFDDLAKLLEVMQRLVDLGNTVVVIEHNLDVIKQADWVIDMGPEAGEAGGQVVIAGTPEQVVEYATTQSRGSDRRSYTGEALAPILAAGPYVLRPTYSAEEHAEAAEEKFKIAEVIGDAAMPWEKDGRGWHTRDRVGRNGEPCRWDGRILADVIDRIYELGTFSETNWNSRSVVEIAAETKSYGWFLHAITGETWLLKLKFRVPSNTFQSTKLRADLPLKTLNEMYDIPLYSNDPRIKIKSTRGPLQEIELRLHGYEEIDRPAFWHFLETAVEAFQRFASDAPKTLDEHMPWKKLGKKWHLMRKGFPNGKRIAWEVEVLEALCGLLEEAAPNGQFTWTNQQLVHMHVPGQKEPWATLHTKRPGSLDLTLTGPKGQIGFGRVSELGFDREFDDKHAQRDQIQLRFRSESDLQRGDLPAFLSEHLAGVNETATT
;
A
#
# COMPACT_ATOMS: atom_id res chain seq x y z
N LEU A 1 -14.95 10.75 -29.73
CA LEU A 1 -14.53 11.69 -28.67
C LEU A 1 -14.40 13.08 -29.28
N HIS A 2 -14.60 14.15 -28.50
CA HIS A 2 -14.21 15.50 -28.92
C HIS A 2 -12.66 15.58 -29.01
N PHE A 3 -12.11 16.45 -29.86
CA PHE A 3 -10.65 16.56 -30.07
C PHE A 3 -9.88 16.81 -28.75
N ASP A 4 -10.45 17.63 -27.86
CA ASP A 4 -9.85 17.94 -26.55
C ASP A 4 -9.85 16.74 -25.58
N ASP A 5 -10.83 15.85 -25.70
CA ASP A 5 -10.89 14.63 -24.88
C ASP A 5 -9.89 13.59 -25.37
N LEU A 6 -9.63 13.57 -26.69
CA LEU A 6 -8.64 12.68 -27.30
C LEU A 6 -7.22 13.04 -26.85
N ALA A 7 -6.89 14.33 -26.81
CA ALA A 7 -5.59 14.81 -26.33
C ALA A 7 -5.33 14.40 -24.87
N LYS A 8 -6.32 14.55 -23.99
CA LYS A 8 -6.21 14.11 -22.58
C LYS A 8 -6.08 12.60 -22.44
N LEU A 9 -6.82 11.84 -23.25
CA LEU A 9 -6.73 10.38 -23.26
C LEU A 9 -5.32 9.93 -23.66
N LEU A 10 -4.77 10.53 -24.72
CA LEU A 10 -3.42 10.25 -25.19
C LEU A 10 -2.38 10.61 -24.13
N GLU A 11 -2.49 11.75 -23.45
CA GLU A 11 -1.59 12.14 -22.36
C GLU A 11 -1.57 11.09 -21.23
N VAL A 12 -2.75 10.56 -20.85
CA VAL A 12 -2.84 9.52 -19.83
C VAL A 12 -2.20 8.21 -20.32
N MET A 13 -2.46 7.80 -21.55
CA MET A 13 -1.86 6.59 -22.13
C MET A 13 -0.34 6.71 -22.23
N GLN A 14 0.16 7.85 -22.70
CA GLN A 14 1.58 8.16 -22.78
C GLN A 14 2.25 8.09 -21.42
N ARG A 15 1.61 8.64 -20.38
CA ARG A 15 2.11 8.57 -19.01
C ARG A 15 2.17 7.15 -18.46
N LEU A 16 1.24 6.27 -18.85
CA LEU A 16 1.31 4.85 -18.48
C LEU A 16 2.52 4.15 -19.14
N VAL A 17 2.80 4.48 -20.41
CA VAL A 17 3.98 3.99 -21.13
C VAL A 17 5.27 4.51 -20.50
N ASP A 18 5.33 5.78 -20.11
CA ASP A 18 6.50 6.37 -19.43
C ASP A 18 6.80 5.72 -18.08
N LEU A 19 5.79 5.11 -17.44
CA LEU A 19 5.93 4.31 -16.22
C LEU A 19 6.39 2.87 -16.47
N GLY A 20 6.69 2.50 -17.73
CA GLY A 20 7.14 1.17 -18.13
C GLY A 20 6.02 0.17 -18.41
N ASN A 21 4.77 0.61 -18.57
CA ASN A 21 3.66 -0.28 -18.92
C ASN A 21 3.51 -0.40 -20.45
N THR A 22 3.12 -1.56 -20.94
CA THR A 22 2.72 -1.74 -22.34
C THR A 22 1.25 -1.42 -22.53
N VAL A 23 0.92 -0.53 -23.46
CA VAL A 23 -0.46 -0.20 -23.83
C VAL A 23 -0.74 -0.68 -25.24
N VAL A 24 -1.72 -1.56 -25.42
CA VAL A 24 -2.16 -2.07 -26.73
C VAL A 24 -3.58 -1.60 -26.98
N VAL A 25 -3.81 -0.93 -28.10
CA VAL A 25 -5.13 -0.43 -28.50
C VAL A 25 -5.50 -0.86 -29.91
N ILE A 26 -6.79 -1.10 -30.12
CA ILE A 26 -7.37 -1.32 -31.45
C ILE A 26 -8.04 -0.01 -31.84
N GLU A 27 -7.53 0.64 -32.88
CA GLU A 27 -7.96 1.99 -33.25
C GLU A 27 -8.12 2.17 -34.76
N HIS A 28 -8.98 3.12 -35.11
CA HIS A 28 -9.20 3.59 -36.47
C HIS A 28 -9.01 5.11 -36.59
N ASN A 29 -8.88 5.82 -35.46
CA ASN A 29 -8.63 7.25 -35.46
C ASN A 29 -7.15 7.56 -35.77
N LEU A 30 -6.92 8.23 -36.90
CA LEU A 30 -5.58 8.60 -37.37
C LEU A 30 -4.83 9.52 -36.41
N ASP A 31 -5.53 10.33 -35.60
CA ASP A 31 -4.90 11.19 -34.59
C ASP A 31 -4.30 10.40 -33.43
N VAL A 32 -4.80 9.20 -33.16
CA VAL A 32 -4.22 8.26 -32.20
C VAL A 32 -3.12 7.45 -32.85
N ILE A 33 -3.38 6.89 -34.04
CA ILE A 33 -2.45 6.02 -34.76
C ILE A 33 -1.12 6.74 -35.04
N LYS A 34 -1.16 8.02 -35.44
CA LYS A 34 0.05 8.82 -35.70
C LYS A 34 0.95 9.01 -34.47
N GLN A 35 0.44 8.79 -33.26
CA GLN A 35 1.16 8.97 -31.99
C GLN A 35 1.59 7.65 -31.36
N ALA A 36 1.33 6.52 -32.02
CA ALA A 36 1.73 5.20 -31.55
C ALA A 36 3.23 4.97 -31.82
N ASP A 37 3.92 4.34 -30.86
CA ASP A 37 5.31 3.93 -31.04
C ASP A 37 5.44 2.76 -32.04
N TRP A 38 4.38 1.94 -32.16
CA TRP A 38 4.31 0.81 -33.06
C TRP A 38 2.87 0.55 -33.54
N VAL A 39 2.71 0.24 -34.82
CA VAL A 39 1.44 -0.06 -35.47
C VAL A 39 1.52 -1.47 -36.04
N ILE A 40 0.47 -2.27 -35.81
CA ILE A 40 0.26 -3.56 -36.46
C ILE A 40 -0.97 -3.41 -37.34
N ASP A 41 -0.76 -3.30 -38.65
CA ASP A 41 -1.83 -3.14 -39.61
C ASP A 41 -2.40 -4.49 -40.03
N MET A 42 -3.70 -4.67 -39.85
CA MET A 42 -4.42 -5.91 -40.10
C MET A 42 -5.29 -5.76 -41.35
N GLY A 43 -5.31 -6.77 -42.21
CA GLY A 43 -6.09 -6.70 -43.46
C GLY A 43 -5.69 -7.80 -44.46
N PRO A 44 -5.64 -7.48 -45.78
CA PRO A 44 -5.96 -6.17 -46.38
C PRO A 44 -7.45 -5.82 -46.31
N GLU A 45 -8.33 -6.82 -46.38
CA GLU A 45 -9.78 -6.65 -46.38
C GLU A 45 -10.40 -7.14 -45.05
N ALA A 46 -11.71 -7.00 -44.92
CA ALA A 46 -12.47 -7.57 -43.81
C ALA A 46 -12.95 -9.01 -44.09
N GLY A 47 -13.26 -9.77 -43.04
CA GLY A 47 -13.84 -11.12 -43.16
C GLY A 47 -12.86 -12.16 -43.69
N GLU A 48 -13.30 -13.04 -44.59
CA GLU A 48 -12.49 -14.14 -45.13
C GLU A 48 -11.27 -13.67 -45.95
N ALA A 49 -11.33 -12.45 -46.47
CA ALA A 49 -10.23 -11.82 -47.20
C ALA A 49 -9.27 -11.02 -46.28
N GLY A 50 -9.45 -11.11 -44.96
CA GLY A 50 -8.67 -10.42 -43.95
C GLY A 50 -7.88 -11.35 -43.03
N GLY A 51 -7.58 -10.85 -41.83
CA GLY A 51 -6.93 -11.62 -40.76
C GLY A 51 -5.43 -11.82 -40.92
N GLN A 52 -4.79 -11.13 -41.88
CA GLN A 52 -3.35 -11.15 -42.07
C GLN A 52 -2.71 -9.89 -41.48
N VAL A 53 -1.48 -10.02 -41.00
CA VAL A 53 -0.63 -8.87 -40.69
C VAL A 53 -0.09 -8.35 -42.02
N VAL A 54 -0.55 -7.17 -42.44
CA VAL A 54 -0.12 -6.52 -43.67
C VAL A 54 1.27 -5.93 -43.49
N ILE A 55 1.47 -5.19 -42.41
CA ILE A 55 2.74 -4.60 -42.00
C ILE A 55 2.74 -4.36 -40.49
N ALA A 56 3.91 -4.41 -39.87
CA ALA A 56 4.11 -4.01 -38.49
C ALA A 56 5.36 -3.14 -38.41
N GLY A 57 5.23 -1.94 -37.83
CA GLY A 57 6.29 -0.93 -37.83
C GLY A 57 5.86 0.36 -37.16
N THR A 58 6.75 1.33 -37.14
CA THR A 58 6.42 2.72 -36.81
C THR A 58 5.38 3.30 -37.79
N PRO A 59 4.62 4.33 -37.41
CA PRO A 59 3.71 5.05 -38.31
C PRO A 59 4.35 5.41 -39.66
N GLU A 60 5.61 5.86 -39.65
CA GLU A 60 6.38 6.23 -40.82
C GLU A 60 6.68 5.02 -41.72
N GLN A 61 7.07 3.88 -41.14
CA GLN A 61 7.31 2.64 -41.87
C GLN A 61 6.02 2.10 -42.52
N VAL A 62 4.88 2.24 -41.84
CA VAL A 62 3.58 1.85 -42.39
C VAL A 62 3.20 2.73 -43.59
N VAL A 63 3.47 4.03 -43.53
CA VAL A 63 3.29 4.95 -44.66
C VAL A 63 4.25 4.62 -45.81
N GLU A 64 5.53 4.42 -45.53
CA GLU A 64 6.54 4.06 -46.54
C GLU A 64 6.15 2.76 -47.26
N TYR A 65 5.72 1.75 -46.50
CA TYR A 65 5.20 0.50 -47.05
C TYR A 65 4.02 0.74 -47.99
N ALA A 66 3.04 1.56 -47.60
CA ALA A 66 1.90 1.88 -48.45
C ALA A 66 2.30 2.61 -49.76
N THR A 67 3.30 3.49 -49.70
CA THR A 67 3.76 4.25 -50.89
C THR A 67 4.57 3.44 -51.90
N THR A 68 5.23 2.38 -51.44
CA THR A 68 6.10 1.52 -52.26
C THR A 68 5.35 0.35 -52.90
N GLN A 69 4.13 0.05 -52.46
CA GLN A 69 3.28 -1.00 -53.02
C GLN A 69 2.62 -0.56 -54.33
N SER A 70 2.59 -1.47 -55.31
CA SER A 70 1.84 -1.28 -56.56
C SER A 70 0.34 -1.21 -56.28
N ARG A 71 -0.38 -0.31 -56.97
CA ARG A 71 -1.85 -0.25 -56.94
C ARG A 71 -2.43 -1.61 -57.37
N GLY A 72 -3.00 -2.36 -56.42
CA GLY A 72 -3.56 -3.71 -56.63
C GLY A 72 -2.83 -4.85 -55.92
N SER A 73 -1.89 -4.57 -55.01
CA SER A 73 -1.22 -5.59 -54.19
C SER A 73 -2.18 -6.30 -53.22
N ASP A 74 -2.05 -7.62 -53.10
CA ASP A 74 -2.76 -8.46 -52.10
C ASP A 74 -2.36 -8.15 -50.65
N ARG A 75 -1.39 -7.25 -50.43
CA ARG A 75 -0.99 -6.76 -49.10
C ARG A 75 -0.99 -5.24 -49.05
N ARG A 76 -2.11 -4.65 -49.46
CA ARG A 76 -2.33 -3.21 -49.39
C ARG A 76 -2.57 -2.76 -47.95
N SER A 77 -1.88 -1.70 -47.52
CA SER A 77 -2.12 -1.03 -46.23
C SER A 77 -3.00 0.19 -46.41
N TYR A 78 -4.31 0.04 -46.12
CA TYR A 78 -5.25 1.17 -46.12
C TYR A 78 -4.91 2.19 -45.03
N THR A 79 -4.41 1.71 -43.88
CA THR A 79 -3.97 2.54 -42.77
C THR A 79 -2.81 3.45 -43.20
N GLY A 80 -1.79 2.92 -43.87
CA GLY A 80 -0.65 3.71 -44.36
C GLY A 80 -1.05 4.76 -45.41
N GLU A 81 -1.96 4.42 -46.34
CA GLU A 81 -2.45 5.39 -47.33
C GLU A 81 -3.20 6.57 -46.67
N ALA A 82 -4.03 6.28 -45.66
CA ALA A 82 -4.79 7.30 -44.93
C ALA A 82 -3.92 8.14 -44.00
N LEU A 83 -2.86 7.54 -43.44
CA LEU A 83 -1.95 8.18 -42.50
C LEU A 83 -0.93 9.10 -43.18
N ALA A 84 -0.59 8.82 -44.44
CA ALA A 84 0.38 9.58 -45.23
C ALA A 84 0.15 11.12 -45.23
N PRO A 85 -1.05 11.65 -45.57
CA PRO A 85 -1.29 13.09 -45.53
C PRO A 85 -1.29 13.67 -44.11
N ILE A 86 -1.62 12.88 -43.09
CA ILE A 86 -1.67 13.32 -41.69
C ILE A 86 -0.25 13.55 -41.16
N LEU A 87 0.68 12.62 -41.41
CA LEU A 87 2.08 12.77 -41.02
C LEU A 87 2.76 13.92 -41.79
N ALA A 88 2.41 14.11 -43.07
CA ALA A 88 2.94 15.21 -43.87
C ALA A 88 2.45 16.61 -43.42
N ALA A 89 1.28 16.70 -42.77
CA ALA A 89 0.67 17.97 -42.38
C ALA A 89 1.10 18.50 -40.99
N GLY A 90 1.56 17.62 -40.10
CA GLY A 90 1.89 17.96 -38.71
C GLY A 90 3.38 18.24 -38.48
N PRO A 91 3.75 18.99 -37.43
CA PRO A 91 5.13 19.06 -36.99
C PRO A 91 5.59 17.67 -36.49
N TYR A 92 6.70 17.17 -37.02
CA TYR A 92 7.33 15.96 -36.50
C TYR A 92 8.10 16.29 -35.22
N VAL A 93 7.80 15.57 -34.14
CA VAL A 93 8.53 15.66 -32.87
C VAL A 93 8.99 14.26 -32.51
N LEU A 94 10.31 14.05 -32.45
CA LEU A 94 10.88 12.79 -31.99
C LEU A 94 10.60 12.66 -30.49
N ARG A 95 9.87 11.61 -30.11
CA ARG A 95 9.65 11.28 -28.70
C ARG A 95 10.75 10.35 -28.20
N PRO A 96 11.29 10.57 -27.00
CA PRO A 96 12.17 9.60 -26.35
C PRO A 96 11.42 8.28 -26.17
N THR A 97 11.94 7.19 -26.71
CA THR A 97 11.38 5.86 -26.47
C THR A 97 11.74 5.41 -25.06
N TYR A 98 10.80 4.75 -24.38
CA TYR A 98 11.10 4.15 -23.08
C TYR A 98 12.24 3.13 -23.22
N SER A 99 13.35 3.36 -22.52
CA SER A 99 14.47 2.42 -22.42
C SER A 99 14.39 1.68 -21.09
N ALA A 100 14.19 0.35 -21.17
CA ALA A 100 14.20 -0.49 -19.98
C ALA A 100 15.58 -0.53 -19.30
N GLU A 101 16.65 -0.39 -20.08
CA GLU A 101 18.04 -0.37 -19.61
C GLU A 101 18.33 0.93 -18.86
N GLU A 102 17.98 2.10 -19.43
CA GLU A 102 18.14 3.39 -18.74
C GLU A 102 17.25 3.47 -17.49
N HIS A 103 16.06 2.87 -17.52
CA HIS A 103 15.19 2.80 -16.35
C HIS A 103 15.78 1.89 -15.26
N ALA A 104 16.39 0.77 -15.65
CA ALA A 104 17.08 -0.13 -14.73
C ALA A 104 18.35 0.50 -14.15
N GLU A 105 19.14 1.21 -14.96
CA GLU A 105 20.32 1.97 -14.54
C GLU A 105 19.94 3.13 -13.62
N ALA A 106 18.88 3.89 -13.93
CA ALA A 106 18.37 4.94 -13.05
C ALA A 106 17.77 4.37 -11.76
N ALA A 107 17.19 3.17 -11.78
CA ALA A 107 16.74 2.46 -10.60
C ALA A 107 17.93 1.95 -9.76
N GLU A 108 18.98 1.44 -10.41
CA GLU A 108 20.25 1.06 -9.77
C GLU A 108 21.00 2.26 -9.20
N GLU A 109 21.04 3.40 -9.89
CA GLU A 109 21.60 4.65 -9.38
C GLU A 109 20.77 5.17 -8.22
N LYS A 110 19.43 5.16 -8.30
CA LYS A 110 18.58 5.47 -7.14
C LYS A 110 18.81 4.52 -5.98
N PHE A 111 19.05 3.23 -6.25
CA PHE A 111 19.35 2.22 -5.26
C PHE A 111 20.75 2.44 -4.64
N LYS A 112 21.75 2.77 -5.45
CA LYS A 112 23.11 3.13 -5.02
C LYS A 112 23.13 4.46 -4.27
N ILE A 113 22.36 5.46 -4.69
CA ILE A 113 22.14 6.71 -3.94
C ILE A 113 21.46 6.40 -2.60
N ALA A 114 20.49 5.49 -2.56
CA ALA A 114 19.87 5.04 -1.31
C ALA A 114 20.83 4.27 -0.40
N GLU A 115 21.78 3.50 -0.95
CA GLU A 115 22.87 2.84 -0.20
C GLU A 115 23.94 3.82 0.31
N VAL A 116 24.24 4.88 -0.46
CA VAL A 116 25.20 5.94 -0.06
C VAL A 116 24.59 6.89 0.98
N ILE A 117 23.26 7.02 1.03
CA ILE A 117 22.53 7.64 2.15
C ILE A 117 22.40 6.59 3.27
N GLY A 118 23.52 6.13 3.84
CA GLY A 118 23.50 5.23 4.99
C GLY A 118 22.76 5.86 6.17
N ASP A 119 21.90 5.09 6.87
CA ASP A 119 21.23 5.36 8.18
C ASP A 119 20.83 6.82 8.50
N ALA A 120 20.67 7.66 7.48
CA ALA A 120 20.41 9.07 7.65
C ALA A 120 18.90 9.22 7.77
N ALA A 121 18.44 9.48 9.00
CA ALA A 121 17.05 9.80 9.29
C ALA A 121 16.50 10.76 8.23
N MET A 122 15.38 10.38 7.63
CA MET A 122 14.70 11.15 6.60
C MET A 122 14.32 12.54 7.14
N PRO A 123 14.12 13.55 6.28
CA PRO A 123 13.79 14.90 6.75
C PRO A 123 12.61 14.97 7.74
N TRP A 124 11.57 14.14 7.52
CA TRP A 124 10.41 14.02 8.40
C TRP A 124 10.68 13.23 9.70
N GLU A 125 11.73 12.41 9.74
CA GLU A 125 12.17 11.73 10.97
C GLU A 125 13.04 12.66 11.83
N LYS A 126 13.71 13.65 11.23
CA LYS A 126 14.53 14.66 11.92
C LYS A 126 13.69 15.80 12.51
N ASP A 127 12.82 16.40 11.70
CA ASP A 127 11.89 17.45 12.13
C ASP A 127 10.53 17.20 11.48
N GLY A 128 9.79 16.24 12.02
CA GLY A 128 8.47 15.87 11.50
C GLY A 128 7.50 17.05 11.45
N ARG A 129 7.40 17.81 12.54
CA ARG A 129 6.51 18.97 12.60
C ARG A 129 6.91 20.03 11.57
N GLY A 130 8.20 20.39 11.48
CA GLY A 130 8.69 21.34 10.49
C GLY A 130 8.52 20.86 9.05
N TRP A 131 8.82 19.58 8.79
CA TRP A 131 8.59 18.97 7.50
C TRP A 131 7.14 19.13 7.06
N HIS A 132 6.18 18.70 7.89
CA HIS A 132 4.77 18.71 7.51
C HIS A 132 4.12 20.10 7.50
N THR A 133 4.66 21.08 8.24
CA THR A 133 4.09 22.44 8.36
C THR A 133 4.83 23.50 7.56
N ARG A 134 6.07 23.27 7.12
CA ARG A 134 6.86 24.25 6.34
C ARG A 134 7.52 23.64 5.12
N ASP A 135 8.28 22.56 5.30
CA ASP A 135 9.24 22.08 4.27
C ASP A 135 8.67 21.00 3.33
N ARG A 136 7.39 20.69 3.49
CA ARG A 136 6.66 19.64 2.77
C ARG A 136 6.77 19.78 1.26
N VAL A 137 6.80 18.62 0.61
CA VAL A 137 6.82 18.49 -0.83
C VAL A 137 5.69 17.58 -1.27
N GLY A 138 5.01 17.97 -2.35
CA GLY A 138 3.96 17.21 -3.00
C GLY A 138 4.45 15.86 -3.53
N ARG A 139 3.52 14.95 -3.83
CA ARG A 139 3.84 13.61 -4.36
C ARG A 139 4.64 13.63 -5.66
N ASN A 140 4.49 14.69 -6.45
CA ASN A 140 5.22 14.93 -7.71
C ASN A 140 6.55 15.68 -7.52
N GLY A 141 6.94 16.01 -6.29
CA GLY A 141 8.16 16.78 -6.02
C GLY A 141 7.95 18.30 -6.00
N GLU A 142 6.75 18.81 -6.28
CA GLU A 142 6.48 20.25 -6.25
C GLU A 142 6.24 20.78 -4.84
N PRO A 143 6.55 22.05 -4.55
CA PRO A 143 6.22 22.67 -3.27
C PRO A 143 4.70 22.65 -3.01
N CYS A 144 4.29 22.25 -1.81
CA CYS A 144 2.88 22.39 -1.42
C CYS A 144 2.52 23.88 -1.25
N ARG A 145 1.28 24.22 -1.57
CA ARG A 145 0.72 25.57 -1.67
C ARG A 145 -0.39 25.86 -0.66
N TRP A 146 -0.97 24.84 -0.03
CA TRP A 146 -1.88 25.04 1.11
C TRP A 146 -1.11 25.59 2.32
N ASP A 147 -1.78 26.30 3.23
CA ASP A 147 -1.16 27.00 4.36
C ASP A 147 -0.76 26.04 5.49
N GLY A 148 0.53 26.01 5.80
CA GLY A 148 1.13 25.12 6.80
C GLY A 148 0.65 25.33 8.22
N ARG A 149 0.23 26.56 8.55
CA ARG A 149 -0.29 26.95 9.87
C ARG A 149 -1.56 26.20 10.22
N ILE A 150 -2.34 25.79 9.21
CA ILE A 150 -3.56 25.00 9.41
C ILE A 150 -3.25 23.73 10.18
N LEU A 151 -2.23 22.99 9.75
CA LEU A 151 -1.86 21.74 10.41
C LEU A 151 -1.26 21.99 11.80
N ALA A 152 -0.40 22.99 11.93
CA ALA A 152 0.25 23.33 13.20
C ALA A 152 -0.79 23.62 14.29
N ASP A 153 -1.71 24.55 14.01
CA ASP A 153 -2.67 25.03 15.00
C ASP A 153 -3.75 23.97 15.29
N VAL A 154 -4.16 23.18 14.29
CA VAL A 154 -5.07 22.05 14.52
C VAL A 154 -4.44 21.03 15.47
N ILE A 155 -3.16 20.67 15.26
CA ILE A 155 -2.46 19.71 16.12
C ILE A 155 -2.32 20.27 17.54
N ASP A 156 -1.85 21.51 17.68
CA ASP A 156 -1.69 22.15 18.98
C ASP A 156 -3.04 22.20 19.72
N ARG A 157 -4.11 22.59 19.03
CA ARG A 157 -5.46 22.65 19.59
C ARG A 157 -6.00 21.28 19.98
N ILE A 158 -5.68 20.21 19.26
CA ILE A 158 -6.07 18.84 19.63
C ILE A 158 -5.46 18.45 20.99
N TYR A 159 -4.18 18.76 21.21
CA TYR A 159 -3.51 18.46 22.49
C TYR A 159 -3.93 19.39 23.63
N GLU A 160 -4.38 20.62 23.33
CA GLU A 160 -5.02 21.48 24.33
C GLU A 160 -6.37 20.94 24.80
N LEU A 161 -7.14 20.35 23.88
CA LEU A 161 -8.50 19.87 24.13
C LEU A 161 -8.55 18.46 24.74
N GLY A 162 -7.51 17.63 24.52
CA GLY A 162 -7.55 16.24 24.98
C GLY A 162 -6.21 15.51 24.99
N THR A 163 -6.22 14.35 25.65
CA THR A 163 -5.11 13.41 25.74
C THR A 163 -5.11 12.43 24.56
N PHE A 164 -3.99 12.38 23.85
CA PHE A 164 -3.74 11.49 22.71
C PHE A 164 -2.33 10.91 22.79
N SER A 165 -2.06 9.85 22.00
CA SER A 165 -0.69 9.40 21.77
C SER A 165 0.14 10.52 21.11
N GLU A 166 1.47 10.45 21.23
CA GLU A 166 2.37 11.35 20.49
C GLU A 166 2.08 11.31 18.98
N THR A 167 2.20 12.47 18.33
CA THR A 167 1.94 12.59 16.90
C THR A 167 2.96 11.77 16.13
N ASN A 168 2.48 10.91 15.24
CA ASN A 168 3.32 10.08 14.39
C ASN A 168 3.67 10.84 13.10
N TRP A 169 4.96 11.10 12.94
CA TRP A 169 5.55 11.81 11.81
C TRP A 169 6.35 10.88 10.87
N ASN A 170 6.33 9.57 11.10
CA ASN A 170 7.20 8.60 10.40
C ASN A 170 6.77 8.31 8.95
N SER A 171 5.99 9.21 8.35
CA SER A 171 5.57 9.12 6.96
C SER A 171 5.77 10.45 6.27
N ARG A 172 6.46 10.43 5.12
CA ARG A 172 6.71 11.62 4.29
C ARG A 172 5.48 12.49 4.01
N SER A 173 4.28 11.91 3.95
CA SER A 173 3.08 12.60 3.43
C SER A 173 1.85 12.47 4.31
N VAL A 174 1.96 11.80 5.46
CA VAL A 174 0.82 11.54 6.36
C VAL A 174 1.25 11.83 7.79
N VAL A 175 0.44 12.59 8.49
CA VAL A 175 0.56 12.80 9.94
C VAL A 175 -0.61 12.08 10.62
N GLU A 176 -0.31 11.30 11.66
CA GLU A 176 -1.32 10.57 12.41
C GLU A 176 -1.31 10.98 13.89
N ILE A 177 -2.48 11.27 14.44
CA ILE A 177 -2.70 11.35 15.90
C ILE A 177 -3.61 10.20 16.28
N ALA A 178 -3.11 9.33 17.17
CA ALA A 178 -3.84 8.18 17.66
C ALA A 178 -4.41 8.37 19.05
N ALA A 179 -5.43 7.59 19.40
CA ALA A 179 -5.87 7.45 20.78
C ALA A 179 -4.69 7.01 21.67
N GLU A 180 -4.74 7.35 22.96
CA GLU A 180 -3.75 6.90 23.95
C GLU A 180 -3.69 5.37 24.01
N THR A 181 -4.85 4.71 23.95
CA THR A 181 -4.92 3.25 23.82
C THR A 181 -5.03 2.85 22.34
N LYS A 182 -4.00 2.16 21.82
CA LYS A 182 -3.87 1.78 20.40
C LYS A 182 -5.07 1.01 19.83
N SER A 183 -5.82 0.28 20.64
CA SER A 183 -6.99 -0.49 20.19
C SER A 183 -8.15 0.37 19.67
N TYR A 184 -8.25 1.63 20.11
CA TYR A 184 -9.27 2.57 19.62
C TYR A 184 -8.89 3.23 18.28
N GLY A 185 -7.65 3.02 17.82
CA GLY A 185 -7.16 3.46 16.52
C GLY A 185 -6.84 4.96 16.47
N TRP A 186 -6.82 5.50 15.25
CA TRP A 186 -6.46 6.89 15.01
C TRP A 186 -7.64 7.85 15.14
N PHE A 187 -7.38 9.07 15.62
CA PHE A 187 -8.31 10.19 15.67
C PHE A 187 -8.17 11.09 14.45
N LEU A 188 -6.94 11.51 14.13
CA LEU A 188 -6.62 12.37 12.99
C LEU A 188 -5.67 11.67 12.02
N HIS A 189 -5.99 11.73 10.74
CA HIS A 189 -5.05 11.58 9.62
C HIS A 189 -5.00 12.86 8.81
N ALA A 190 -3.83 13.50 8.74
CA ALA A 190 -3.60 14.64 7.85
C ALA A 190 -2.76 14.20 6.63
N ILE A 191 -3.33 14.30 5.43
CA ILE A 191 -2.62 14.03 4.18
C ILE A 191 -1.99 15.33 3.70
N THR A 192 -0.67 15.41 3.82
CA THR A 192 0.13 16.64 3.66
C THR A 192 0.87 16.71 2.33
N GLY A 193 0.98 15.59 1.62
CA GLY A 193 1.70 15.50 0.33
C GLY A 193 0.90 15.90 -0.91
N GLU A 194 -0.27 16.55 -0.75
CA GLU A 194 -1.00 17.11 -1.90
C GLU A 194 -0.59 18.57 -2.12
N THR A 195 -0.37 18.93 -3.39
CA THR A 195 0.18 20.23 -3.76
C THR A 195 -0.73 21.36 -3.30
N TRP A 196 -2.04 21.29 -3.55
CA TRP A 196 -2.92 22.44 -3.34
C TRP A 196 -3.82 22.38 -2.11
N LEU A 197 -4.08 21.19 -1.56
CA LEU A 197 -5.05 21.01 -0.48
C LEU A 197 -4.46 20.17 0.63
N LEU A 198 -4.66 20.59 1.86
CA LEU A 198 -4.50 19.75 3.04
C LEU A 198 -5.77 18.94 3.25
N LYS A 199 -5.65 17.61 3.34
CA LYS A 199 -6.80 16.78 3.73
C LYS A 199 -6.70 16.41 5.19
N LEU A 200 -7.59 16.93 6.01
CA LEU A 200 -7.75 16.52 7.41
C LEU A 200 -8.88 15.49 7.49
N LYS A 201 -8.58 14.35 8.08
CA LYS A 201 -9.55 13.27 8.30
C LYS A 201 -9.69 12.99 9.78
N PHE A 202 -10.90 13.14 10.30
CA PHE A 202 -11.22 12.87 11.69
C PHE A 202 -12.09 11.62 11.81
N ARG A 203 -11.78 10.77 12.77
CA ARG A 203 -12.66 9.68 13.19
C ARG A 203 -13.43 10.08 14.43
N VAL A 204 -14.74 9.94 14.37
CA VAL A 204 -15.66 10.21 15.49
C VAL A 204 -16.78 9.17 15.49
N PRO A 205 -17.53 9.00 16.58
CA PRO A 205 -18.71 8.15 16.59
C PRO A 205 -19.71 8.47 15.47
N SER A 206 -20.38 7.44 14.98
CA SER A 206 -21.46 7.60 14.01
C SER A 206 -22.54 8.53 14.55
N ASN A 207 -23.10 9.38 13.69
CA ASN A 207 -24.10 10.40 14.01
C ASN A 207 -23.61 11.59 14.88
N THR A 208 -22.31 11.72 15.19
CA THR A 208 -21.79 12.95 15.85
C THR A 208 -22.03 14.19 14.98
N PHE A 209 -21.87 14.05 13.67
CA PHE A 209 -22.10 15.12 12.70
C PHE A 209 -22.99 14.66 11.56
N GLN A 210 -23.80 15.58 11.04
CA GLN A 210 -24.64 15.39 9.86
C GLN A 210 -24.08 16.22 8.70
N SER A 211 -24.00 15.62 7.51
CA SER A 211 -23.33 16.22 6.34
C SER A 211 -23.89 17.60 5.98
N THR A 212 -25.21 17.74 5.92
CA THR A 212 -25.88 19.01 5.57
C THR A 212 -25.62 20.11 6.58
N LYS A 213 -25.74 19.79 7.88
CA LYS A 213 -25.51 20.75 8.97
C LYS A 213 -24.04 21.18 9.02
N LEU A 214 -23.11 20.23 8.98
CA LEU A 214 -21.69 20.53 9.03
C LEU A 214 -21.22 21.42 7.86
N ARG A 215 -21.78 21.22 6.66
CA ARG A 215 -21.50 22.08 5.51
C ARG A 215 -22.07 23.49 5.63
N ALA A 216 -23.22 23.64 6.30
CA ALA A 216 -23.79 24.95 6.57
C ALA A 216 -22.99 25.70 7.65
N ASP A 217 -22.54 24.99 8.70
CA ASP A 217 -21.75 25.55 9.79
C ASP A 217 -20.32 25.88 9.34
N LEU A 218 -19.75 25.10 8.41
CA LEU A 218 -18.43 25.30 7.81
C LEU A 218 -18.53 25.49 6.29
N PRO A 219 -18.95 26.67 5.82
CA PRO A 219 -19.08 26.93 4.39
C PRO A 219 -17.70 27.09 3.74
N LEU A 220 -17.17 25.98 3.23
CA LEU A 220 -15.99 25.96 2.37
C LEU A 220 -16.41 26.18 0.92
N LYS A 221 -15.81 27.17 0.26
CA LYS A 221 -15.96 27.40 -1.19
C LYS A 221 -15.66 26.13 -1.96
N THR A 222 -16.38 25.80 -3.02
CA THR A 222 -15.98 24.76 -3.98
C THR A 222 -14.70 25.16 -4.71
N LEU A 223 -14.02 24.22 -5.37
CA LEU A 223 -12.78 24.54 -6.09
C LEU A 223 -13.03 25.50 -7.26
N ASN A 224 -14.20 25.42 -7.90
CA ASN A 224 -14.59 26.36 -8.96
C ASN A 224 -14.81 27.80 -8.47
N GLU A 225 -15.07 28.00 -7.18
CA GLU A 225 -15.22 29.32 -6.56
C GLU A 225 -13.88 29.91 -6.07
N MET A 226 -12.78 29.16 -6.22
CA MET A 226 -11.42 29.53 -5.83
C MET A 226 -10.59 29.83 -7.09
N TYR A 227 -10.44 31.12 -7.41
CA TYR A 227 -9.77 31.57 -8.64
C TYR A 227 -8.23 31.48 -8.58
N ASP A 228 -7.69 31.22 -7.39
CA ASP A 228 -6.26 31.19 -7.05
C ASP A 228 -5.65 29.78 -7.11
N ILE A 229 -6.45 28.76 -7.45
CA ILE A 229 -6.02 27.36 -7.50
C ILE A 229 -6.33 26.77 -8.89
N PRO A 230 -5.37 26.08 -9.55
CA PRO A 230 -5.57 25.43 -10.85
C PRO A 230 -6.30 24.09 -10.73
N LEU A 231 -7.34 24.01 -9.89
CA LEU A 231 -8.15 22.82 -9.69
C LEU A 231 -9.62 23.15 -9.95
N TYR A 232 -10.31 22.30 -10.71
CA TYR A 232 -11.72 22.50 -11.07
C TYR A 232 -12.59 21.38 -10.52
N SER A 233 -13.52 21.73 -9.64
CA SER A 233 -14.55 20.82 -9.14
C SER A 233 -15.64 21.57 -8.38
N ASN A 234 -16.88 21.14 -8.57
CA ASN A 234 -18.01 21.53 -7.72
C ASN A 234 -18.23 20.58 -6.54
N ASP A 235 -17.36 19.59 -6.34
CA ASP A 235 -17.47 18.67 -5.21
C ASP A 235 -17.37 19.45 -3.88
N PRO A 236 -18.23 19.14 -2.91
CA PRO A 236 -18.06 19.65 -1.55
C PRO A 236 -16.70 19.24 -0.99
N ARG A 237 -15.99 20.21 -0.40
CA ARG A 237 -14.71 20.01 0.30
C ARG A 237 -14.87 19.42 1.71
N ILE A 238 -16.11 19.14 2.12
CA ILE A 238 -16.47 18.40 3.33
C ILE A 238 -17.20 17.12 2.93
N LYS A 239 -16.63 15.98 3.31
CA LYS A 239 -17.23 14.65 3.08
C LYS A 239 -17.32 13.88 4.39
N ILE A 240 -18.48 13.30 4.67
CA ILE A 240 -18.65 12.35 5.79
C ILE A 240 -18.86 10.97 5.18
N LYS A 241 -18.10 9.99 5.66
CA LYS A 241 -18.18 8.59 5.24
C LYS A 241 -18.46 7.73 6.45
N SER A 242 -19.48 6.89 6.37
CA SER A 242 -19.69 5.85 7.38
C SER A 242 -18.61 4.79 7.24
N THR A 243 -17.95 4.42 8.33
CA THR A 243 -16.98 3.32 8.33
C THR A 243 -17.65 2.01 8.73
N ARG A 244 -17.01 0.86 8.49
CA ARG A 244 -17.50 -0.42 9.02
C ARG A 244 -17.29 -0.44 10.53
N GLY A 245 -18.29 -0.03 11.30
CA GLY A 245 -18.23 -0.01 12.77
C GLY A 245 -19.01 1.17 13.39
N PRO A 246 -18.77 1.47 14.67
CA PRO A 246 -19.46 2.55 15.38
C PRO A 246 -18.91 3.95 15.06
N LEU A 247 -17.99 4.07 14.09
CA LEU A 247 -17.31 5.32 13.75
C LEU A 247 -17.68 5.81 12.34
N GLN A 248 -17.56 7.10 12.13
CA GLN A 248 -17.57 7.78 10.85
C GLN A 248 -16.27 8.57 10.62
N GLU A 249 -15.91 8.75 9.35
CA GLU A 249 -14.77 9.56 8.92
C GLU A 249 -15.28 10.89 8.35
N ILE A 250 -14.75 12.00 8.87
CA ILE A 250 -15.01 13.36 8.39
C ILE A 250 -13.76 13.84 7.67
N GLU A 251 -13.86 14.09 6.37
CA GLU A 251 -12.80 14.60 5.52
C GLU A 251 -13.06 16.09 5.22
N LEU A 252 -12.12 16.95 5.61
CA LEU A 252 -12.05 18.36 5.25
C LEU A 252 -10.89 18.59 4.28
N ARG A 253 -11.11 19.36 3.22
CA ARG A 253 -10.06 19.73 2.25
C ARG A 253 -9.82 21.24 2.32
N LEU A 254 -8.72 21.63 2.93
CA LEU A 254 -8.40 23.00 3.28
C LEU A 254 -7.25 23.54 2.44
N HIS A 255 -7.25 24.85 2.18
CA HIS A 255 -6.21 25.54 1.43
C HIS A 255 -5.64 26.71 2.23
N GLY A 256 -6.47 27.70 2.56
CA GLY A 256 -6.07 28.93 3.24
C GLY A 256 -6.37 28.90 4.74
N TYR A 257 -5.59 29.63 5.53
CA TYR A 257 -5.76 29.69 6.98
C TYR A 257 -7.11 30.30 7.40
N GLU A 258 -7.66 31.22 6.60
CA GLU A 258 -8.96 31.86 6.81
C GLU A 258 -10.15 30.88 6.82
N GLU A 259 -9.93 29.65 6.38
CA GLU A 259 -10.92 28.57 6.42
C GLU A 259 -11.06 27.96 7.82
N ILE A 260 -9.99 28.01 8.62
CA ILE A 260 -9.98 27.54 10.01
C ILE A 260 -10.00 28.69 11.02
N ASP A 261 -9.64 29.91 10.62
CA ASP A 261 -9.67 31.12 11.45
C ASP A 261 -11.11 31.64 11.67
N ARG A 262 -11.98 30.75 12.14
CA ARG A 262 -13.41 31.00 12.38
C ARG A 262 -13.84 30.21 13.61
N PRO A 263 -14.65 30.80 14.52
CA PRO A 263 -15.13 30.10 15.71
C PRO A 263 -15.83 28.77 15.41
N ALA A 264 -16.55 28.69 14.30
CA ALA A 264 -17.26 27.48 13.89
C ALA A 264 -16.33 26.28 13.66
N PHE A 265 -15.14 26.50 13.09
CA PHE A 265 -14.17 25.42 12.86
C PHE A 265 -13.61 24.88 14.19
N TRP A 266 -13.27 25.79 15.11
CA TRP A 266 -12.75 25.40 16.41
C TRP A 266 -13.79 24.70 17.27
N HIS A 267 -15.06 25.10 17.19
CA HIS A 267 -16.16 24.41 17.84
C HIS A 267 -16.40 23.01 17.24
N PHE A 268 -16.25 22.87 15.92
CA PHE A 268 -16.25 21.55 15.27
C PHE A 268 -15.14 20.65 15.83
N LEU A 269 -13.92 21.17 15.95
CA LEU A 269 -12.77 20.42 16.43
C LEU A 269 -12.95 19.99 17.89
N GLU A 270 -13.43 20.90 18.75
CA GLU A 270 -13.80 20.63 20.15
C GLU A 270 -14.83 19.50 20.25
N THR A 271 -15.92 19.61 19.50
CA THR A 271 -16.97 18.57 19.44
C THR A 271 -16.40 17.22 18.98
N ALA A 272 -15.50 17.22 18.00
CA ALA A 272 -14.88 16.01 17.47
C ALA A 272 -13.95 15.34 18.51
N VAL A 273 -13.12 16.12 19.19
CA VAL A 273 -12.21 15.64 20.25
C VAL A 273 -13.03 15.06 21.41
N GLU A 274 -14.03 15.81 21.92
CA GLU A 274 -14.88 15.34 23.01
C GLU A 274 -15.61 14.03 22.67
N ALA A 275 -16.20 13.95 21.48
CA ALA A 275 -16.94 12.77 21.05
C ALA A 275 -16.04 11.55 20.91
N PHE A 276 -14.83 11.72 20.38
CA PHE A 276 -13.86 10.63 20.24
C PHE A 276 -13.32 10.18 21.60
N GLN A 277 -13.02 11.10 22.51
CA GLN A 277 -12.52 10.75 23.85
C GLN A 277 -13.58 10.09 24.73
N ARG A 278 -14.84 10.56 24.67
CA ARG A 278 -15.96 9.85 25.32
C ARG A 278 -16.09 8.45 24.77
N PHE A 279 -16.01 8.29 23.45
CA PHE A 279 -16.00 6.96 22.84
C PHE A 279 -14.82 6.10 23.32
N ALA A 280 -13.60 6.64 23.41
CA ALA A 280 -12.44 5.89 23.88
C ALA A 280 -12.51 5.55 25.39
N SER A 281 -13.17 6.38 26.20
CA SER A 281 -13.30 6.20 27.66
C SER A 281 -14.47 5.30 28.05
N ASP A 282 -15.62 5.47 27.37
CA ASP A 282 -16.86 4.72 27.60
C ASP A 282 -16.90 3.42 26.79
N ALA A 283 -16.02 3.26 25.79
CA ALA A 283 -15.90 2.00 25.09
C ALA A 283 -15.51 0.93 26.12
N PRO A 284 -16.39 -0.06 26.37
CA PRO A 284 -16.09 -1.09 27.33
C PRO A 284 -14.75 -1.74 26.98
N LYS A 285 -13.97 -2.15 27.99
CA LYS A 285 -12.73 -2.94 27.84
C LYS A 285 -12.92 -4.19 26.93
N THR A 286 -14.15 -4.51 26.56
CA THR A 286 -14.58 -5.52 25.59
C THR A 286 -14.28 -5.22 24.12
N LEU A 287 -13.87 -4.00 23.71
CA LEU A 287 -13.44 -3.80 22.30
C LEU A 287 -12.23 -4.66 21.95
N ASP A 288 -11.35 -4.91 22.93
CA ASP A 288 -10.22 -5.83 22.81
C ASP A 288 -10.70 -7.29 22.75
N GLU A 289 -11.76 -7.67 23.48
CA GLU A 289 -12.40 -8.99 23.40
C GLU A 289 -13.20 -9.22 22.11
N HIS A 290 -13.69 -8.15 21.48
CA HIS A 290 -14.42 -8.18 20.21
C HIS A 290 -13.51 -8.14 18.99
N MET A 291 -12.19 -8.06 19.19
CA MET A 291 -11.23 -8.20 18.11
C MET A 291 -11.50 -9.53 17.38
N PRO A 292 -11.62 -9.52 16.05
CA PRO A 292 -11.97 -10.72 15.30
C PRO A 292 -11.07 -11.91 15.61
N TRP A 293 -9.77 -11.69 15.87
CA TRP A 293 -8.84 -12.75 16.25
C TRP A 293 -9.03 -13.28 17.66
N LYS A 294 -9.35 -12.46 18.66
CA LYS A 294 -9.67 -12.96 20.01
C LYS A 294 -11.00 -13.71 20.04
N LYS A 295 -11.98 -13.28 19.24
CA LYS A 295 -13.28 -13.96 19.13
C LYS A 295 -13.24 -15.23 18.29
N LEU A 296 -12.51 -15.23 17.19
CA LEU A 296 -12.42 -16.37 16.26
C LEU A 296 -11.29 -17.34 16.64
N GLY A 297 -10.29 -16.90 17.41
CA GLY A 297 -9.12 -17.68 17.79
C GLY A 297 -8.44 -18.30 16.57
N LYS A 298 -8.23 -19.62 16.61
CA LYS A 298 -7.68 -20.42 15.49
C LYS A 298 -8.33 -20.12 14.13
N LYS A 299 -9.66 -19.92 14.08
CA LYS A 299 -10.38 -19.63 12.82
C LYS A 299 -9.92 -18.33 12.16
N TRP A 300 -9.46 -17.32 12.90
CA TRP A 300 -8.91 -16.09 12.31
C TRP A 300 -7.63 -16.35 11.52
N HIS A 301 -6.75 -17.19 12.06
CA HIS A 301 -5.44 -17.45 11.45
C HIS A 301 -5.58 -18.23 10.14
N LEU A 302 -6.61 -19.08 10.04
CA LEU A 302 -6.97 -19.81 8.81
C LEU A 302 -7.66 -18.93 7.74
N MET A 303 -8.16 -17.74 8.10
CA MET A 303 -8.79 -16.84 7.13
C MET A 303 -7.75 -16.05 6.33
N ARG A 304 -8.04 -15.80 5.04
CA ARG A 304 -7.32 -14.81 4.21
C ARG A 304 -7.54 -13.37 4.69
N LYS A 305 -8.53 -13.12 5.54
CA LYS A 305 -8.73 -11.82 6.21
C LYS A 305 -7.62 -11.58 7.24
N GLY A 306 -7.08 -10.36 7.27
CA GLY A 306 -6.01 -9.97 8.19
C GLY A 306 -4.61 -9.90 7.57
N PHE A 307 -4.43 -10.31 6.31
CA PHE A 307 -3.20 -10.05 5.55
C PHE A 307 -3.13 -8.57 5.10
N PRO A 308 -1.92 -8.00 4.90
CA PRO A 308 -1.75 -6.68 4.32
C PRO A 308 -2.43 -6.55 2.94
N ASN A 309 -3.14 -5.43 2.72
CA ASN A 309 -3.89 -5.19 1.49
C ASN A 309 -2.98 -5.16 0.25
N GLY A 310 -3.45 -5.71 -0.87
CA GLY A 310 -2.81 -5.60 -2.18
C GLY A 310 -1.58 -6.49 -2.39
N LYS A 311 -1.23 -7.37 -1.44
CA LYS A 311 -0.12 -8.32 -1.57
C LYS A 311 -0.61 -9.71 -1.92
N ARG A 312 0.07 -10.38 -2.86
CA ARG A 312 -0.16 -11.80 -3.17
C ARG A 312 0.35 -12.65 -1.99
N ILE A 313 -0.47 -13.59 -1.52
CA ILE A 313 -0.08 -14.52 -0.46
C ILE A 313 0.53 -15.74 -1.13
N ALA A 314 1.77 -16.06 -0.76
CA ALA A 314 2.62 -17.06 -1.39
C ALA A 314 2.61 -18.41 -0.66
N TRP A 315 1.71 -18.60 0.31
CA TRP A 315 1.58 -19.84 1.07
C TRP A 315 0.12 -20.28 1.28
N GLU A 316 -0.05 -21.58 1.46
CA GLU A 316 -1.32 -22.31 1.54
C GLU A 316 -1.79 -22.44 3.00
N VAL A 317 -3.09 -22.25 3.26
CA VAL A 317 -3.62 -22.21 4.64
C VAL A 317 -3.48 -23.57 5.33
N GLU A 318 -3.55 -24.62 4.53
CA GLU A 318 -3.40 -26.03 4.88
C GLU A 318 -2.05 -26.30 5.58
N VAL A 319 -1.00 -25.57 5.20
CA VAL A 319 0.33 -25.63 5.83
C VAL A 319 0.27 -25.27 7.32
N LEU A 320 -0.57 -24.30 7.69
CA LEU A 320 -0.73 -23.92 9.11
C LEU A 320 -1.38 -25.05 9.91
N GLU A 321 -2.39 -25.72 9.36
CA GLU A 321 -3.06 -26.83 10.05
C GLU A 321 -2.11 -28.01 10.22
N ALA A 322 -1.42 -28.40 9.15
CA ALA A 322 -0.43 -29.48 9.16
C ALA A 322 0.71 -29.18 10.16
N LEU A 323 1.26 -27.96 10.15
CA LEU A 323 2.33 -27.57 11.07
C LEU A 323 1.87 -27.53 12.53
N CYS A 324 0.63 -27.11 12.80
CA CYS A 324 0.08 -27.18 14.16
C CYS A 324 -0.04 -28.64 14.64
N GLY A 325 -0.44 -29.55 13.75
CA GLY A 325 -0.48 -30.99 14.05
C GLY A 325 0.89 -31.54 14.42
N LEU A 326 1.93 -31.22 13.63
CA LEU A 326 3.31 -31.63 13.94
C LEU A 326 3.82 -31.12 15.29
N LEU A 327 3.46 -29.87 15.63
CA LEU A 327 3.80 -29.28 16.93
C LEU A 327 3.06 -29.96 18.10
N GLU A 328 1.78 -30.30 17.93
CA GLU A 328 0.99 -31.05 18.93
C GLU A 328 1.52 -32.48 19.12
N GLU A 329 1.95 -33.14 18.04
CA GLU A 329 2.60 -34.46 18.11
C GLU A 329 3.92 -34.41 18.87
N ALA A 330 4.77 -33.40 18.59
CA ALA A 330 6.04 -33.22 19.28
C ALA A 330 5.86 -32.78 20.74
N ALA A 331 4.84 -31.97 21.04
CA ALA A 331 4.54 -31.46 22.38
C ALA A 331 3.08 -31.70 22.78
N PRO A 332 2.70 -32.94 23.16
CA PRO A 332 1.30 -33.28 23.48
C PRO A 332 0.69 -32.50 24.65
N ASN A 333 1.54 -32.01 25.56
CA ASN A 333 1.13 -31.20 26.71
C ASN A 333 1.23 -29.69 26.44
N GLY A 334 1.60 -29.28 25.23
CA GLY A 334 1.71 -27.87 24.87
C GLY A 334 0.35 -27.25 24.56
N GLN A 335 0.24 -25.95 24.81
CA GLN A 335 -1.00 -25.19 24.62
C GLN A 335 -0.79 -24.02 23.68
N PHE A 336 -1.62 -23.96 22.63
CA PHE A 336 -1.66 -22.82 21.73
C PHE A 336 -2.47 -21.66 22.30
N THR A 337 -1.90 -20.47 22.17
CA THR A 337 -2.54 -19.19 22.51
C THR A 337 -2.80 -18.39 21.24
N TRP A 338 -4.08 -18.12 20.97
CA TRP A 338 -4.58 -17.49 19.73
C TRP A 338 -5.11 -16.07 19.97
N THR A 339 -4.41 -15.27 20.78
CA THR A 339 -4.89 -13.96 21.25
C THR A 339 -4.29 -12.78 20.48
N ASN A 340 -3.30 -13.02 19.62
CA ASN A 340 -2.62 -12.02 18.81
C ASN A 340 -3.14 -12.05 17.36
N GLN A 341 -3.16 -10.89 16.69
CA GLN A 341 -3.65 -10.76 15.32
C GLN A 341 -2.81 -11.52 14.28
N GLN A 342 -1.50 -11.63 14.50
CA GLN A 342 -0.54 -12.16 13.53
C GLN A 342 0.21 -13.39 14.03
N LEU A 343 0.47 -13.44 15.35
CA LEU A 343 1.26 -14.48 15.98
C LEU A 343 0.38 -15.52 16.66
N VAL A 344 0.85 -16.76 16.67
CA VAL A 344 0.30 -17.85 17.46
C VAL A 344 1.43 -18.42 18.29
N HIS A 345 1.24 -18.49 19.60
CA HIS A 345 2.27 -18.95 20.52
C HIS A 345 1.91 -20.33 21.05
N MET A 346 2.86 -21.24 21.10
CA MET A 346 2.74 -22.52 21.77
C MET A 346 3.63 -22.52 23.01
N HIS A 347 3.00 -22.69 24.17
CA HIS A 347 3.69 -22.83 25.45
C HIS A 347 3.74 -24.30 25.84
N VAL A 348 4.85 -24.72 26.43
CA VAL A 348 5.03 -26.05 26.98
C VAL A 348 5.21 -25.95 28.50
N PRO A 349 4.76 -26.94 29.29
CA PRO A 349 4.88 -26.89 30.75
C PRO A 349 6.33 -26.70 31.20
N GLY A 350 6.55 -25.86 32.22
CA GLY A 350 7.88 -25.59 32.77
C GLY A 350 8.64 -24.44 32.09
N GLN A 351 8.16 -23.91 30.97
CA GLN A 351 8.77 -22.76 30.29
C GLN A 351 7.99 -21.46 30.55
N LYS A 352 8.72 -20.36 30.76
CA LYS A 352 8.12 -19.02 30.91
C LYS A 352 7.73 -18.39 29.57
N GLU A 353 8.49 -18.69 28.53
CA GLU A 353 8.34 -18.15 27.18
C GLU A 353 7.74 -19.22 26.24
N PRO A 354 7.15 -18.83 25.11
CA PRO A 354 6.66 -19.79 24.14
C PRO A 354 7.82 -20.56 23.50
N TRP A 355 7.67 -21.88 23.44
CA TRP A 355 8.63 -22.77 22.78
C TRP A 355 8.60 -22.58 21.26
N ALA A 356 7.39 -22.44 20.70
CA ALA A 356 7.16 -22.22 19.28
C ALA A 356 6.27 -20.99 19.05
N THR A 357 6.63 -20.15 18.08
CA THR A 357 5.83 -19.00 17.65
C THR A 357 5.61 -19.03 16.15
N LEU A 358 4.36 -19.04 15.71
CA LEU A 358 3.97 -19.03 14.30
C LEU A 358 3.56 -17.62 13.86
N HIS A 359 4.16 -17.11 12.77
CA HIS A 359 3.75 -15.86 12.15
C HIS A 359 2.84 -16.12 10.95
N THR A 360 1.54 -15.93 11.15
CA THR A 360 0.48 -16.40 10.24
C THR A 360 -0.07 -15.34 9.28
N LYS A 361 0.36 -14.08 9.36
CA LYS A 361 -0.14 -12.98 8.50
C LYS A 361 0.96 -12.29 7.67
N ARG A 362 2.07 -13.00 7.41
CA ARG A 362 3.09 -12.61 6.42
C ARG A 362 2.70 -13.10 5.03
N PRO A 363 2.67 -12.23 4.00
CA PRO A 363 2.33 -12.65 2.65
C PRO A 363 3.33 -13.65 2.03
N GLY A 364 4.62 -13.57 2.37
CA GLY A 364 5.68 -14.35 1.70
C GLY A 364 5.84 -15.80 2.15
N SER A 365 5.44 -16.12 3.39
CA SER A 365 5.62 -17.43 4.02
C SER A 365 4.84 -17.51 5.34
N LEU A 366 4.60 -18.73 5.80
CA LEU A 366 4.31 -19.04 7.20
C LEU A 366 5.64 -19.27 7.91
N ASP A 367 5.89 -18.51 8.97
CA ASP A 367 7.17 -18.60 9.69
C ASP A 367 6.97 -19.27 11.05
N LEU A 368 7.78 -20.28 11.36
CA LEU A 368 7.90 -20.89 12.67
C LEU A 368 9.20 -20.40 13.31
N THR A 369 9.10 -19.83 14.50
CA THR A 369 10.25 -19.54 15.35
C THR A 369 10.28 -20.51 16.52
N LEU A 370 11.35 -21.28 16.64
CA LEU A 370 11.63 -22.15 17.78
C LEU A 370 12.65 -21.46 18.67
N THR A 371 12.38 -21.44 19.98
CA THR A 371 13.31 -20.88 20.97
C THR A 371 13.85 -22.00 21.84
N GLY A 372 15.18 -22.08 21.94
CA GLY A 372 15.87 -23.09 22.73
C GLY A 372 17.07 -22.53 23.50
N PRO A 373 17.62 -23.30 24.45
CA PRO A 373 18.82 -22.94 25.19
C PRO A 373 20.03 -22.84 24.26
N LYS A 374 20.96 -21.94 24.59
CA LYS A 374 22.14 -21.63 23.77
C LYS A 374 23.03 -22.84 23.54
N GLY A 375 23.43 -23.08 22.29
CA GLY A 375 24.41 -24.10 21.89
C GLY A 375 23.88 -25.53 21.78
N GLN A 376 22.57 -25.75 22.01
CA GLN A 376 21.95 -27.08 21.86
C GLN A 376 21.39 -27.34 20.45
N ILE A 377 21.40 -26.32 19.59
CA ILE A 377 20.82 -26.40 18.25
C ILE A 377 21.89 -26.81 17.24
N GLY A 378 21.78 -28.03 16.71
CA GLY A 378 22.70 -28.55 15.69
C GLY A 378 22.45 -27.96 14.30
N PHE A 379 23.29 -27.03 13.85
CA PHE A 379 23.20 -26.35 12.55
C PHE A 379 23.05 -27.28 11.33
N GLY A 380 23.71 -28.45 11.33
CA GLY A 380 23.73 -29.35 10.18
C GLY A 380 22.39 -30.03 9.86
N ARG A 381 21.45 -30.06 10.80
CA ARG A 381 20.11 -30.66 10.61
C ARG A 381 19.06 -29.63 10.18
N VAL A 382 19.31 -28.35 10.45
CA VAL A 382 18.41 -27.24 10.10
C VAL A 382 18.50 -26.88 8.61
N SER A 383 19.64 -27.16 7.96
CA SER A 383 19.90 -26.83 6.55
C SER A 383 18.94 -27.49 5.56
N GLU A 384 18.23 -28.54 5.95
CA GLU A 384 17.30 -29.28 5.09
C GLU A 384 15.83 -28.96 5.37
N LEU A 385 15.52 -28.24 6.46
CA LEU A 385 14.15 -27.97 6.92
C LEU A 385 13.53 -26.74 6.24
N GLY A 386 12.29 -26.88 5.76
CA GLY A 386 11.52 -25.78 5.19
C GLY A 386 12.05 -25.23 3.86
N PHE A 387 11.34 -24.24 3.32
CA PHE A 387 11.74 -23.55 2.09
C PHE A 387 12.95 -22.64 2.33
N ASP A 388 12.94 -21.92 3.45
CA ASP A 388 13.98 -20.96 3.85
C ASP A 388 14.15 -20.97 5.37
N ARG A 389 15.32 -20.56 5.86
CA ARG A 389 15.65 -20.59 7.29
C ARG A 389 16.62 -19.50 7.70
N GLU A 390 16.52 -19.09 8.96
CA GLU A 390 17.40 -18.11 9.59
C GLU A 390 17.74 -18.57 11.00
N PHE A 391 19.00 -18.38 11.40
CA PHE A 391 19.47 -18.69 12.74
C PHE A 391 19.93 -17.40 13.40
N ASP A 392 19.40 -17.12 14.59
CA ASP A 392 19.83 -15.99 15.41
C ASP A 392 20.44 -16.50 16.71
N ASP A 393 21.77 -16.32 16.83
CA ASP A 393 22.61 -16.69 17.98
C ASP A 393 23.02 -15.49 18.83
N LYS A 394 22.55 -14.30 18.46
CA LYS A 394 22.98 -13.03 19.05
C LYS A 394 22.49 -12.86 20.49
N HIS A 395 21.47 -13.62 20.90
CA HIS A 395 20.94 -13.52 22.26
C HIS A 395 21.89 -14.20 23.27
N ALA A 396 22.07 -13.56 24.43
CA ALA A 396 23.08 -13.97 25.41
C ALA A 396 22.82 -15.33 26.08
N GLN A 397 21.58 -15.83 26.05
CA GLN A 397 21.12 -16.99 26.83
C GLN A 397 20.31 -18.03 26.02
N ARG A 398 20.03 -17.78 24.75
CA ARG A 398 19.13 -18.61 23.94
C ARG A 398 19.47 -18.48 22.46
N ASP A 399 19.13 -19.53 21.72
CA ASP A 399 19.20 -19.54 20.27
C ASP A 399 17.78 -19.53 19.70
N GLN A 400 17.59 -18.87 18.56
CA GLN A 400 16.34 -18.89 17.83
C GLN A 400 16.55 -19.44 16.42
N ILE A 401 15.67 -20.36 16.05
CA ILE A 401 15.60 -20.87 14.68
C ILE A 401 14.32 -20.38 14.07
N GLN A 402 14.42 -19.71 12.94
CA GLN A 402 13.28 -19.37 12.12
C GLN A 402 13.23 -20.27 10.90
N LEU A 403 12.15 -21.02 10.73
CA LEU A 403 11.84 -21.84 9.57
C LEU A 403 10.68 -21.21 8.79
N ARG A 404 10.75 -21.20 7.47
CA ARG A 404 9.73 -20.60 6.60
C ARG A 404 9.14 -21.64 5.65
N PHE A 405 7.81 -21.64 5.51
CA PHE A 405 7.06 -22.61 4.74
C PHE A 405 6.10 -21.92 3.75
N ARG A 406 5.89 -22.54 2.59
CA ARG A 406 4.92 -22.09 1.57
C ARG A 406 3.88 -23.15 1.22
N SER A 407 4.28 -24.41 1.13
CA SER A 407 3.41 -25.55 0.80
C SER A 407 3.62 -26.73 1.74
N GLU A 408 2.71 -27.71 1.72
CA GLU A 408 2.84 -28.92 2.56
C GLU A 408 4.12 -29.71 2.25
N SER A 409 4.59 -29.66 1.00
CA SER A 409 5.86 -30.28 0.61
C SER A 409 7.05 -29.73 1.40
N ASP A 410 7.02 -28.46 1.83
CA ASP A 410 8.09 -27.88 2.64
C ASP A 410 8.14 -28.48 4.06
N LEU A 411 7.01 -28.98 4.57
CA LEU A 411 6.94 -29.68 5.86
C LEU A 411 7.57 -31.09 5.80
N GLN A 412 7.62 -31.67 4.60
CA GLN A 412 8.24 -32.96 4.32
C GLN A 412 9.74 -32.86 4.00
N ARG A 413 10.28 -31.64 3.92
CA ARG A 413 11.71 -31.42 3.66
C ARG A 413 12.50 -31.62 4.95
N GLY A 414 13.46 -32.55 4.89
CA GLY A 414 14.15 -33.04 6.07
C GLY A 414 13.22 -33.81 7.00
N ASP A 415 13.74 -34.23 8.16
CA ASP A 415 12.95 -34.90 9.19
C ASP A 415 12.44 -33.88 10.22
N LEU A 416 11.52 -33.01 9.80
CA LEU A 416 10.93 -31.98 10.66
C LEU A 416 10.28 -32.56 11.93
N PRO A 417 9.50 -33.67 11.88
CA PRO A 417 8.90 -34.27 13.08
C PRO A 417 9.95 -34.75 14.10
N ALA A 418 11.00 -35.45 13.64
CA ALA A 418 12.08 -35.87 14.54
C ALA A 418 12.81 -34.66 15.11
N PHE A 419 13.09 -33.65 14.28
CA PHE A 419 13.76 -32.43 14.71
C PHE A 419 12.98 -31.68 15.80
N LEU A 420 11.66 -31.51 15.65
CA LEU A 420 10.83 -30.85 16.66
C LEU A 420 10.86 -31.59 18.00
N SER A 421 10.79 -32.92 17.96
CA SER A 421 10.83 -33.78 19.15
C SER A 421 12.18 -33.70 19.86
N GLU A 422 13.29 -33.78 19.11
CA GLU A 422 14.66 -33.63 19.63
C GLU A 422 14.88 -32.24 20.24
N HIS A 423 14.43 -31.18 19.55
CA HIS A 423 14.57 -29.81 20.02
C HIS A 423 13.82 -29.58 21.34
N LEU A 424 12.59 -30.10 21.46
CA LEU A 424 11.83 -30.00 22.71
C LEU A 424 12.47 -30.77 23.87
N ALA A 425 13.04 -31.95 23.60
CA ALA A 425 13.71 -32.75 24.62
C ALA A 425 14.88 -31.96 25.25
N GLY A 426 15.73 -31.33 24.45
CA GLY A 426 16.83 -30.47 24.95
C GLY A 426 16.35 -29.27 25.77
N VAL A 427 15.24 -28.65 25.35
CA VAL A 427 14.59 -27.56 26.10
C VAL A 427 14.13 -28.00 27.49
N ASN A 428 13.59 -29.22 27.62
CA ASN A 428 13.10 -29.76 28.90
C ASN A 428 14.23 -30.22 29.85
N GLU A 429 15.30 -30.82 29.32
CA GLU A 429 16.47 -31.22 30.10
C GLU A 429 17.12 -30.02 30.80
N THR A 430 17.20 -28.89 30.09
CA THR A 430 17.82 -27.66 30.60
C THR A 430 16.94 -26.92 31.61
N ALA A 431 15.62 -27.13 31.60
CA ALA A 431 14.70 -26.52 32.58
C ALA A 431 14.62 -27.29 33.91
N THR A 432 15.09 -28.54 33.93
CA THR A 432 15.11 -29.41 35.12
C THR A 432 16.44 -29.33 35.88
N THR A 433 17.45 -28.69 35.27
CA THR A 433 18.78 -28.43 35.82
C THR A 433 18.84 -27.01 36.38
#